data_AF-A0A9W6JQZ2-F1
#
_entry.id   AF-A0A9W6JQZ2-F1
#
_cell.length_a   1.000
_cell.length_b   1.000
_cell.length_c   1.000
_cell.angle_alpha   90.00
_cell.angle_beta   90.00
_cell.angle_gamma   90.00
#
_symmetry.space_group_name_H-M   'P 1'
#
loop_
_entity.id
_entity.type
_entity.pdbx_description
1 polymer ?
#
loop_
_entity_poly.entity_id
_entity_poly.type
_entity_poly.pdbx_seq_one_letter_code
_entity_poly.pdbx_strand_id
1 'polypeptide(L)' 'MATNAYELFEIEPGRWSYRFGDEPSGETYPSREAAGIAAEQVAAKRGSAPTGPTE' A
#
# COMPACT_ATOMS: atom_id res chain seq x y z
N MET A 1 -16.70 3.49 -7.51
CA MET A 1 -15.92 2.32 -7.05
C MET A 1 -14.66 2.89 -6.43
N ALA A 2 -14.56 2.89 -5.10
CA ALA A 2 -13.37 3.42 -4.44
C ALA A 2 -12.23 2.44 -4.69
N THR A 3 -11.44 2.71 -5.73
CA THR A 3 -10.21 1.98 -5.97
C THR A 3 -9.27 2.37 -4.84
N ASN A 4 -9.09 1.49 -3.85
CA ASN A 4 -7.98 1.54 -2.90
C ASN A 4 -6.67 1.36 -3.70
N ALA A 5 -6.36 2.35 -4.53
CA ALA A 5 -5.30 2.29 -5.51
C ALA A 5 -3.99 2.55 -4.78
N TYR A 6 -3.36 1.47 -4.34
CA TYR A 6 -1.94 1.50 -4.04
C TYR A 6 -1.15 1.49 -5.35
N GLU A 7 -0.04 2.21 -5.37
CA GLU A 7 0.92 2.15 -6.47
C GLU A 7 2.18 1.43 -5.98
N LEU A 8 2.65 0.48 -6.78
CA LEU A 8 3.92 -0.22 -6.55
C LEU A 8 4.99 0.46 -7.38
N PHE A 9 6.12 0.78 -6.77
CA PHE A 9 7.26 1.40 -7.44
C PHE A 9 8.56 0.75 -6.98
N GLU A 10 9.54 0.74 -7.87
CA GLU A 10 10.88 0.26 -7.57
C GLU A 10 11.71 1.42 -6.99
N ILE A 11 12.32 1.21 -5.82
CA ILE A 11 13.24 2.18 -5.19
C ILE A 11 14.65 1.98 -5.75
N GLU A 12 15.08 0.72 -5.79
CA GLU A 12 16.40 0.29 -6.29
C GLU A 12 16.21 -1.03 -7.06
N PRO A 13 17.14 -1.43 -7.94
CA PRO A 13 17.02 -2.67 -8.69
C PRO A 13 16.76 -3.88 -7.78
N GLY A 14 15.57 -4.49 -7.89
CA GLY A 14 15.17 -5.61 -7.03
C GLY A 14 14.66 -5.21 -5.63
N ARG A 15 14.38 -3.92 -5.39
CA ARG A 15 13.79 -3.40 -4.17
C ARG A 15 12.54 -2.58 -4.49
N TRP A 16 11.41 -3.07 -4.02
CA TRP A 16 10.09 -2.52 -4.32
C TRP A 16 9.44 -1.94 -3.07
N SER A 17 8.66 -0.90 -3.25
CA SER A 17 7.83 -0.30 -2.21
C SER A 17 6.45 0.02 -2.77
N TYR A 18 5.52 0.36 -1.88
CA TYR A 18 4.18 0.78 -2.25
C TYR A 18 3.84 2.16 -1.65
N ARG A 19 2.90 2.87 -2.25
CA ARG A 19 2.33 4.11 -1.73
C ARG A 19 0.82 4.13 -1.91
N PHE A 20 0.12 4.84 -1.04
CA PHE A 20 -1.30 5.13 -1.13
C PHE A 20 -1.50 6.59 -1.48
N GLY A 21 -1.78 6.89 -2.76
CA GLY A 21 -1.80 8.27 -3.24
C GLY A 21 -0.44 8.93 -3.03
N ASP A 22 -0.39 9.98 -2.21
CA ASP A 22 0.83 10.73 -1.90
C ASP A 22 1.65 10.14 -0.73
N GLU A 23 1.11 9.14 -0.02
CA GLU A 23 1.73 8.58 1.18
C GLU A 23 2.52 7.29 0.87
N PRO A 24 3.87 7.32 0.81
CA PRO A 24 4.67 6.11 0.70
C PRO A 24 4.60 5.28 1.98
N SER A 25 4.66 3.95 1.86
CA SER A 25 4.65 3.05 3.01
C SER A 25 5.90 3.18 3.89
N GLY A 26 7.02 3.62 3.30
CA GLY A 26 8.33 3.59 3.95
C GLY A 26 8.91 2.17 4.10
N GLU A 27 8.22 1.15 3.57
CA GLU A 27 8.64 -0.24 3.66
C GLU A 27 9.25 -0.71 2.34
N THR A 28 10.38 -1.39 2.41
CA THR A 28 11.07 -1.92 1.23
C THR A 28 11.02 -3.45 1.21
N TYR A 29 10.62 -3.99 0.07
CA TYR A 29 10.43 -5.41 -0.18
C TYR A 29 11.41 -5.93 -1.24
N PRO A 30 11.78 -7.22 -1.18
CA PRO A 30 12.72 -7.82 -2.12
C PRO A 30 12.13 -8.09 -3.52
N SER A 31 10.82 -7.92 -3.70
CA SER A 31 10.11 -8.19 -4.97
C SER A 31 8.85 -7.35 -5.06
N ARG A 32 8.41 -7.05 -6.30
CA ARG A 32 7.11 -6.41 -6.57
C ARG A 32 5.94 -7.17 -5.96
N GLU A 33 5.96 -8.49 -6.00
CA GLU A 33 4.91 -9.35 -5.46
C GLU A 33 4.78 -9.19 -3.94
N ALA A 34 5.90 -9.19 -3.22
CA ALA A 34 5.92 -8.97 -1.77
C ALA A 34 5.40 -7.58 -1.39
N ALA A 35 5.77 -6.55 -2.15
CA ALA A 35 5.23 -5.20 -1.97
C ALA A 35 3.71 -5.15 -2.24
N GLY A 36 3.23 -5.87 -3.26
CA GLY A 36 1.81 -5.99 -3.59
C GLY A 36 1.00 -6.65 -2.47
N ILE A 37 1.45 -7.82 -1.98
CA ILE A 37 0.77 -8.54 -0.89
C ILE A 37 0.69 -7.66 0.38
N ALA A 38 1.76 -6.94 0.70
CA ALA A 38 1.76 -6.02 1.84
C ALA A 38 0.80 -4.86 1.63
N ALA A 39 0.83 -4.23 0.44
CA ALA A 39 -0.08 -3.16 0.07
C ALA A 39 -1.54 -3.62 0.14
N GLU A 40 -1.87 -4.82 -0.32
CA GLU A 40 -3.22 -5.38 -0.24
C GLU A 40 -3.66 -5.62 1.21
N GLN A 41 -2.79 -6.15 2.06
CA GLN A 41 -3.10 -6.32 3.49
C GLN A 41 -3.35 -4.98 4.18
N VAL A 42 -2.53 -3.97 3.89
CA VAL A 42 -2.72 -2.62 4.43
C VAL A 42 -3.97 -1.97 3.84
N ALA A 43 -4.24 -2.15 2.55
CA ALA A 43 -5.44 -1.65 1.90
C ALA A 43 -6.71 -2.29 2.50
N ALA A 44 -6.68 -3.60 2.74
CA ALA A 44 -7.75 -4.33 3.40
C ALA A 44 -7.92 -3.83 4.84
N LYS A 45 -6.84 -3.58 5.57
CA LYS A 45 -6.88 -3.01 6.93
C LYS A 45 -7.38 -1.56 6.95
N ARG A 46 -7.01 -0.73 5.97
CA ARG A 46 -7.48 0.67 5.83
C ARG A 46 -8.93 0.74 5.36
N GLY A 47 -9.35 -0.16 4.48
CA GLY A 47 -10.73 -0.28 4.00
C GLY A 47 -11.66 -0.99 4.99
N SER A 48 -11.12 -1.82 5.88
CA SER A 48 -11.86 -2.50 6.96
C SER A 48 -11.74 -1.78 8.30
N ALA A 49 -10.88 -0.76 8.41
CA ALA A 49 -11.03 0.21 9.47
C ALA A 49 -12.41 0.84 9.24
N PRO A 50 -13.35 0.81 10.20
CA PRO A 50 -14.51 1.66 10.09
C PRO A 50 -13.95 3.06 9.85
N THR A 51 -14.41 3.74 8.81
CA THR A 51 -14.50 5.20 8.89
C THR A 51 -15.29 5.46 10.16
N GLY A 52 -14.59 5.57 11.30
CA GLY A 52 -15.19 5.99 12.54
C GLY A 52 -15.87 7.32 12.23
N PRO A 53 -17.12 7.53 12.67
CA PRO A 53 -17.79 8.79 12.41
C PRO A 53 -16.87 9.90 12.93
N THR A 54 -16.44 10.79 12.03
CA THR A 54 -15.93 12.08 12.45
C THR A 54 -17.07 12.76 13.20
N GLU A 55 -16.81 13.03 14.48
CA GLU A 55 -17.66 13.76 15.42
C GLU A 55 -18.30 15.02 14.81
#